data_AF-A0A7W8ZXX0-F1
#
_entry.id   AF-A0A7W8ZXX0-F1
#
_cell.length_a   1.000
_cell.length_b   1.000
_cell.length_c   1.000
_cell.angle_alpha   90.00
_cell.angle_beta   90.00
_cell.angle_gamma   90.00
#
_symmetry.space_group_name_H-M   'P 1'
#
loop_
_entity.id
_entity.type
_entity.pdbx_description
1 polymer ?
#
loop_
_entity_poly.entity_id
_entity_poly.type
_entity_poly.pdbx_seq_one_letter_code
_entity_poly.pdbx_strand_id
1 'polypeptide(L)' 'MAVDSFGALQLAVNNADIAPTRAPVGELDIDDWKRVINVNLSGVAYGLRYQIPALLHSGGGSIVNISSTLGTNGGLNAAA' A
#
# COMPACT_ATOMS: atom_id res chain seq x y z
N MET A 1 -19.01 0.13 2.23
CA MET A 1 -19.00 1.43 2.94
C MET A 1 -19.14 2.61 1.99
N ALA A 2 -18.18 2.93 1.10
CA ALA A 2 -18.31 4.11 0.22
C ALA A 2 -19.53 4.01 -0.72
N VAL A 3 -19.69 2.88 -1.40
CA VAL A 3 -20.85 2.62 -2.27
C VAL A 3 -22.16 2.67 -1.47
N ASP A 4 -22.20 2.02 -0.30
CA ASP A 4 -23.43 1.99 0.52
C ASP A 4 -23.81 3.36 1.10
N SER A 5 -22.83 4.20 1.43
CA SER A 5 -23.05 5.51 2.07
C SER A 5 -23.21 6.66 1.09
N PHE A 6 -22.56 6.58 -0.08
CA PHE A 6 -22.46 7.68 -1.04
C PHE A 6 -22.93 7.29 -2.45
N GLY A 7 -23.38 6.04 -2.66
CA GLY A 7 -23.89 5.52 -3.91
C GLY A 7 -22.83 5.01 -4.89
N ALA A 8 -21.57 5.45 -4.76
CA ALA A 8 -20.50 5.08 -5.70
C ALA A 8 -19.10 5.32 -5.11
N LEU A 9 -18.08 4.80 -5.80
CA LEU A 9 -16.66 5.05 -5.52
C LEU A 9 -16.00 5.62 -6.78
N GLN A 10 -15.66 6.91 -6.77
CA GLN A 10 -14.96 7.56 -7.90
C GLN A 10 -13.48 7.82 -7.62
N LEU A 11 -13.09 7.88 -6.36
CA LEU A 11 -11.73 8.20 -5.94
C LEU A 11 -11.31 7.32 -4.77
N ALA A 12 -10.09 6.78 -4.83
CA ALA A 12 -9.49 6.06 -3.73
C ALA A 12 -8.02 6.48 -3.55
N VAL A 13 -7.58 6.56 -2.30
CA VAL A 13 -6.18 6.81 -1.94
C VAL A 13 -5.72 5.72 -1.00
N ASN A 14 -4.77 4.89 -1.45
CA ASN A 14 -4.15 3.85 -0.64
C ASN A 14 -2.93 4.45 0.06
N ASN A 15 -3.15 4.97 1.27
CA ASN A 15 -2.15 5.66 2.09
C ASN A 15 -1.69 4.86 3.32
N ALA A 16 -2.39 3.80 3.71
CA ALA A 16 -2.05 3.07 4.93
C ALA A 16 -0.67 2.40 4.81
N ASP A 17 0.24 2.76 5.70
CA ASP A 17 1.59 2.20 5.77
C ASP A 17 2.08 2.07 7.22
N ILE A 18 3.18 1.31 7.37
CA ILE A 18 3.97 1.20 8.60
C ILE A 18 5.46 1.21 8.27
N ALA A 19 6.26 1.73 9.21
CA ALA A 19 7.70 1.66 9.12
C ALA A 19 8.22 0.29 9.59
N PRO A 20 9.24 -0.27 8.94
CA PRO A 20 10.02 -1.38 9.49
C PRO A 20 10.91 -0.90 10.64
N THR A 21 11.31 -1.85 11.47
CA THR A 21 12.46 -1.70 12.37
C THR A 21 13.72 -1.48 11.53
N ARG A 22 14.53 -0.48 11.90
CA ARG A 22 15.79 -0.22 11.19
C ARG A 22 16.85 -1.22 11.63
N ALA A 23 17.39 -1.95 10.66
CA ALA A 23 18.52 -2.86 10.83
C ALA A 23 19.28 -2.97 9.49
N PRO A 24 20.56 -3.40 9.51
CA PRO A 24 21.23 -3.86 8.30
C PRO A 24 20.39 -4.96 7.63
N VAL A 25 20.37 -5.00 6.30
CA VAL A 25 19.49 -5.90 5.54
C VAL A 25 19.74 -7.39 5.85
N GLY A 26 20.97 -7.74 6.22
CA GLY A 26 21.35 -9.10 6.62
C GLY A 26 20.86 -9.51 8.02
N GLU A 27 20.35 -8.56 8.81
CA GLU A 27 19.89 -8.75 10.18
C GLU A 27 18.37 -8.49 10.32
N LEU A 28 17.63 -8.45 9.20
CA LEU A 28 16.19 -8.22 9.22
C LEU A 28 15.47 -9.27 10.07
N ASP A 29 14.62 -8.78 10.97
CA ASP A 29 13.57 -9.61 11.55
C ASP A 29 12.55 -9.95 10.45
N ILE A 30 12.45 -11.24 10.15
CA ILE A 30 11.59 -11.77 9.10
C ILE A 30 10.11 -11.54 9.41
N ASP A 31 9.71 -11.55 10.69
CA ASP A 31 8.31 -11.35 11.05
C ASP A 31 7.93 -9.87 11.00
N ASP A 32 8.84 -8.96 11.36
CA ASP A 32 8.64 -7.53 11.12
C ASP A 32 8.60 -7.19 9.62
N TRP A 33 9.47 -7.80 8.82
CA TRP A 33 9.43 -7.68 7.36
C TRP A 33 8.08 -8.13 6.78
N LYS A 34 7.58 -9.31 7.17
CA LYS A 34 6.26 -9.80 6.74
C LYS A 34 5.16 -8.84 7.16
N ARG A 35 5.21 -8.31 8.39
CA ARG A 35 4.23 -7.34 8.87
C ARG A 35 4.18 -6.11 7.97
N VAL A 36 5.35 -5.55 7.62
CA VAL A 36 5.47 -4.39 6.72
C VAL A 36 4.99 -4.72 5.31
N ILE A 37 5.35 -5.87 4.75
CA ILE A 37 4.88 -6.29 3.42
C ILE A 37 3.36 -6.51 3.40
N ASN A 38 2.80 -7.13 4.45
CA ASN A 38 1.38 -7.37 4.56
C ASN A 38 0.57 -6.07 4.56
N VAL A 39 1.06 -5.01 5.20
CA VAL A 39 0.39 -3.70 5.22
C VAL A 39 0.68 -2.92 3.94
N ASN A 40 1.95 -2.65 3.66
CA ASN A 40 2.36 -1.64 2.67
C ASN A 40 2.23 -2.13 1.23
N LEU A 41 2.27 -3.45 0.99
CA LEU A 41 2.20 -4.03 -0.35
C LEU A 41 0.93 -4.87 -0.53
N SER A 42 0.74 -5.90 0.29
CA SER A 42 -0.42 -6.77 0.18
C SER A 42 -1.72 -6.03 0.48
N GLY A 43 -1.73 -5.14 1.49
CA GLY A 43 -2.87 -4.29 1.82
C GLY A 43 -3.33 -3.44 0.64
N VAL A 44 -2.40 -2.84 -0.11
CA VAL A 44 -2.70 -2.10 -1.34
C VAL A 44 -3.32 -3.03 -2.40
N ALA A 45 -2.73 -4.21 -2.63
CA ALA A 45 -3.28 -5.18 -3.59
C ALA A 45 -4.71 -5.64 -3.21
N TYR A 46 -4.97 -5.84 -1.92
CA TYR A 46 -6.30 -6.17 -1.42
C TYR A 46 -7.28 -5.01 -1.61
N GLY A 47 -6.86 -3.77 -1.33
CA GLY A 47 -7.64 -2.57 -1.63
C GLY A 47 -8.03 -2.50 -3.10
N LEU A 48 -7.05 -2.62 -4.00
CA LEU A 48 -7.25 -2.60 -5.44
C LEU A 48 -8.22 -3.67 -5.93
N ARG A 49 -8.16 -4.89 -5.35
CA ARG A 49 -9.07 -6.00 -5.67
C ARG A 49 -10.56 -5.60 -5.54
N TYR A 50 -10.90 -4.74 -4.58
CA TYR A 50 -12.28 -4.27 -4.37
C TYR A 50 -12.55 -2.89 -4.96
N GLN A 51 -11.56 -2.00 -4.96
CA GLN A 51 -11.69 -0.64 -5.46
C GLN A 51 -11.91 -0.60 -6.98
N ILE A 52 -11.13 -1.38 -7.74
CA ILE A 52 -11.19 -1.35 -9.21
C ILE A 52 -12.58 -1.73 -9.74
N PRO A 53 -13.20 -2.85 -9.32
CA PRO A 53 -14.56 -3.17 -9.75
C PRO A 53 -15.59 -2.11 -9.37
N ALA A 54 -15.51 -1.54 -8.17
CA ALA A 54 -16.43 -0.49 -7.71
C ALA A 54 -16.30 0.80 -8.53
N LEU A 55 -15.08 1.18 -8.89
CA LEU A 55 -14.79 2.30 -9.79
C LEU A 55 -15.33 2.07 -11.20
N LEU A 56 -15.11 0.88 -11.77
CA LEU A 56 -15.63 0.53 -13.09
C LEU A 56 -17.17 0.55 -13.11
N HIS A 57 -17.82 0.05 -12.06
CA HIS A 57 -19.28 0.12 -11.93
C HIS A 57 -19.80 1.57 -11.80
N SER A 58 -18.99 2.47 -11.26
CA SER A 58 -19.30 3.89 -11.11
C SER A 58 -19.08 4.70 -12.40
N GLY A 59 -18.69 4.06 -13.51
CA GLY A 59 -18.40 4.72 -14.79
C GLY A 59 -16.94 5.21 -14.92
N GLY A 60 -16.06 4.84 -13.99
CA GLY A 60 -14.65 5.21 -13.97
C GLY A 60 -14.26 6.08 -12.78
N GLY A 61 -13.00 6.50 -12.75
CA GLY A 61 -12.43 7.35 -11.70
C GLY A 61 -10.92 7.17 -11.56
N SER A 62 -10.38 7.38 -10.37
CA SER A 62 -8.92 7.33 -10.15
C SER A 62 -8.54 6.73 -8.81
N ILE A 63 -7.39 6.03 -8.80
CA ILE A 63 -6.77 5.49 -7.58
C ILE A 63 -5.35 6.07 -7.48
N VAL A 64 -5.00 6.56 -6.30
CA VAL A 64 -3.63 6.99 -5.97
C VAL A 64 -3.05 6.05 -4.93
N ASN A 65 -1.96 5.37 -5.28
CA ASN A 65 -1.19 4.57 -4.33
C ASN A 65 -0.01 5.39 -3.83
N ILE A 66 0.12 5.52 -2.51
CA ILE A 66 1.25 6.23 -1.92
C ILE A 66 2.44 5.27 -1.85
N SER A 67 3.57 5.72 -2.36
CA SER A 67 4.86 5.03 -2.28
C SER A 67 5.88 5.98 -1.65
N SER A 68 7.14 5.57 -1.63
CA SER A 68 8.27 6.35 -1.11
C SER A 68 9.36 6.47 -2.18
N THR A 69 10.25 7.45 -2.02
CA THR A 69 11.50 7.52 -2.79
C THR A 69 12.34 6.26 -2.61
N LEU A 70 12.21 5.57 -1.46
CA LEU A 70 12.84 4.28 -1.20
C LEU A 70 12.21 3.11 -1.96
N GLY A 71 11.06 3.31 -2.62
CA GLY A 71 10.49 2.33 -3.54
C GLY A 71 11.25 2.24 -4.87
N THR A 72 12.07 3.25 -5.19
CA THR A 72 12.88 3.31 -6.42
C THR A 72 14.38 3.48 -6.17
N ASN A 73 14.78 3.73 -4.92
CA ASN A 73 16.17 3.93 -4.53
C ASN A 73 16.51 3.08 -3.30
N GLY A 74 17.74 2.56 -3.24
CA GLY A 74 18.24 1.89 -2.03
C GLY A 74 18.49 2.89 -0.89
N GLY A 75 18.20 2.49 0.34
CA GLY A 75 18.52 3.29 1.52
C GLY A 75 20.03 3.41 1.72
N LEU A 76 20.50 4.61 2.12
CA LEU A 76 21.89 4.82 2.54
C LEU A 76 22.24 3.84 3.67
N ASN A 77 23.43 3.23 3.58
CA ASN A 77 23.95 2.29 4.58
C ASN A 77 23.06 1.07 4.85
N ALA A 78 22.23 0.63 3.89
CA ALA A 78 21.37 -0.55 4.08
C ALA A 78 22.14 -1.86 4.40
N ALA A 79 23.44 -1.91 4.07
CA ALA A 79 24.31 -3.05 4.35
C ALA A 79 25.20 -2.87 5.60
N ALA A 80 25.18 -1.69 6.23
CA ALA A 80 26.10 -1.30 7.30
C ALA A 80 25.38 -1.10 8.63
#